data_AF-A0A7Y6CCH2-F1
#
_entry.id   AF-A0A7Y6CCH2-F1
#
_cell.length_a   1.000
_cell.length_b   1.000
_cell.length_c   1.000
_cell.angle_alpha   90.00
_cell.angle_beta   90.00
_cell.angle_gamma   90.00
#
_symmetry.space_group_name_H-M   'P 1'
#
loop_
_entity.id
_entity.type
_entity.pdbx_description
1 polymer ?
#
loop_
_entity_poly.entity_id
_entity_poly.type
_entity_poly.pdbx_seq_one_letter_code
_entity_poly.pdbx_strand_id
1 'polypeptide(L)'
;MILCIRFRLGAEREALLPELARLAEDVSPVVQAVPPDTLLVDVRGALRYFGQDAERLASVLRVRALAHTGTACTIGVAGNPLLARMAARQAEPGTTLLIPDTPEAVAGFLHPRPVVALPGVGPGTARTLCSYGLDTVGRLAAAPLGTLQRLTTARTGRELHEKAHGIDRTPVVRNAAAQSLAAERAFGRDELDRDSQRRALLSLTTELGLRMRGTDQVTRALALTVRYADRSTTTRTRTLPEPTAHTTALTATAYALHDALALQRARVRALALRAEGLTPAEHAAHQLTFDPTDDKLHRLEAAADRARARFGPGAVLPGTLAA
;
A
#
# COMPACT_ATOMS: atom_id res chain seq x y z
N MET A 1 16.07 -16.00 -4.19
CA MET A 1 15.80 -15.77 -2.76
C MET A 1 15.44 -14.32 -2.52
N ILE A 2 14.27 -14.09 -1.96
CA ILE A 2 13.69 -12.80 -1.58
C ILE A 2 13.47 -12.81 -0.07
N LEU A 3 13.77 -11.69 0.61
CA LEU A 3 13.33 -11.43 1.97
C LEU A 3 12.14 -10.48 1.96
N CYS A 4 11.12 -10.81 2.74
CA CYS A 4 10.06 -9.89 3.11
C CYS A 4 10.23 -9.52 4.58
N ILE A 5 10.57 -8.26 4.83
CA ILE A 5 10.86 -7.72 6.17
C ILE A 5 9.65 -6.91 6.59
N ARG A 6 8.99 -7.33 7.68
CA ARG A 6 7.85 -6.61 8.25
C ARG A 6 8.25 -6.01 9.60
N PHE A 7 8.19 -4.70 9.68
CA PHE A 7 8.55 -3.94 10.87
C PHE A 7 7.35 -3.74 11.78
N ARG A 8 7.56 -3.69 13.09
CA ARG A 8 6.51 -3.28 14.04
C ARG A 8 6.55 -1.76 14.21
N LEU A 9 6.07 -1.04 13.20
CA LEU A 9 5.94 0.42 13.26
C LEU A 9 4.61 0.78 13.91
N GLY A 10 4.64 1.68 14.90
CA GLY A 10 3.44 2.42 15.31
C GLY A 10 3.13 3.53 14.30
N ALA A 11 1.94 4.12 14.34
CA ALA A 11 1.52 5.19 13.42
C ALA A 11 2.51 6.37 13.35
N GLU A 12 3.19 6.69 14.46
CA GLU A 12 4.19 7.76 14.54
C GLU A 12 5.55 7.37 13.91
N ARG A 13 5.79 6.08 13.67
CA ARG A 13 7.08 5.54 13.21
C ARG A 13 7.07 5.12 11.73
N GLU A 14 5.99 5.32 10.99
CA GLU A 14 5.94 5.08 9.54
C GLU A 14 7.03 5.86 8.79
N ALA A 15 7.41 7.03 9.32
CA ALA A 15 8.49 7.86 8.78
C ALA A 15 9.88 7.20 8.85
N LEU A 16 10.06 6.10 9.59
CA LEU A 16 11.33 5.35 9.66
C LEU A 16 11.53 4.38 8.50
N LEU A 17 10.49 4.08 7.71
CA LEU A 17 10.59 3.11 6.61
C LEU A 17 11.70 3.48 5.58
N PRO A 18 11.90 4.75 5.18
CA PRO A 18 13.01 5.13 4.29
C PRO A 18 14.41 4.94 4.91
N GLU A 19 14.54 5.08 6.23
CA GLU A 19 15.80 4.83 6.94
C GLU A 19 16.09 3.33 7.04
N LEU A 20 15.06 2.54 7.35
CA LEU A 20 15.12 1.08 7.35
C LEU A 20 15.41 0.52 5.95
N ALA A 21 14.89 1.16 4.89
CA ALA A 21 15.21 0.82 3.51
C ALA A 21 16.70 1.02 3.22
N ARG A 22 17.29 2.14 3.63
CA ARG A 22 18.74 2.38 3.51
C ARG A 22 19.59 1.32 4.21
N LEU A 23 19.17 0.87 5.41
CA LEU A 23 19.85 -0.24 6.10
C LEU A 23 19.78 -1.56 5.33
N ALA A 24 18.69 -1.80 4.60
CA ALA A 24 18.57 -2.97 3.72
C ALA A 24 19.40 -2.81 2.44
N GLU A 25 19.55 -1.58 1.93
CA GLU A 25 20.35 -1.27 0.74
C GLU A 25 21.85 -1.55 0.93
N ASP A 26 22.36 -1.43 2.17
CA ASP A 26 23.72 -1.86 2.53
C ASP A 26 23.96 -3.37 2.30
N VAL A 27 22.89 -4.18 2.32
CA VAL A 27 22.96 -5.64 2.12
C VAL A 27 22.66 -6.02 0.69
N SER A 28 21.68 -5.37 0.06
CA SER A 28 21.39 -5.59 -1.35
C SER A 28 20.91 -4.31 -2.02
N PRO A 29 21.38 -3.97 -3.24
CA PRO A 29 20.91 -2.80 -3.96
C PRO A 29 19.45 -2.91 -4.44
N VAL A 30 18.85 -4.11 -4.42
CA VAL A 30 17.49 -4.36 -4.92
C VAL A 30 16.51 -4.42 -3.74
N VAL A 31 16.11 -3.23 -3.28
CA VAL A 31 15.14 -3.03 -2.19
C VAL A 31 13.90 -2.31 -2.71
N GLN A 32 12.74 -2.86 -2.38
CA GLN A 32 11.44 -2.27 -2.66
C GLN A 32 10.71 -1.97 -1.35
N ALA A 33 10.38 -0.70 -1.13
CA ALA A 33 9.50 -0.31 -0.04
C ALA A 33 8.04 -0.64 -0.37
N VAL A 34 7.36 -1.29 0.57
CA VAL A 34 5.94 -1.61 0.52
C VAL A 34 5.30 -1.03 1.78
N PRO A 35 4.88 0.25 1.74
CA PRO A 35 4.24 0.90 2.88
C PRO A 35 3.04 0.09 3.42
N PRO A 36 2.73 0.19 4.72
CA PRO A 36 3.33 1.14 5.69
C PRO A 36 4.62 0.65 6.36
N ASP A 37 4.86 -0.67 6.41
CA ASP A 37 5.81 -1.27 7.34
C ASP A 37 6.63 -2.41 6.73
N THR A 38 6.61 -2.58 5.41
CA THR A 38 7.17 -3.76 4.75
C THR A 38 8.26 -3.38 3.75
N LEU A 39 9.33 -4.17 3.67
CA LEU A 39 10.33 -4.12 2.61
C LEU A 39 10.44 -5.48 1.93
N LEU A 40 10.57 -5.48 0.61
CA LEU A 40 10.98 -6.64 -0.17
C LEU A 40 12.43 -6.43 -0.62
N VAL A 41 13.28 -7.42 -0.37
CA VAL A 41 14.71 -7.36 -0.68
C VAL A 41 15.09 -8.58 -1.49
N ASP A 42 15.61 -8.37 -2.69
CA ASP A 42 16.19 -9.47 -3.47
C ASP A 42 17.66 -9.64 -3.09
N VAL A 43 18.00 -10.76 -2.45
CA VAL A 43 19.37 -11.04 -2.01
C VAL A 43 20.12 -12.00 -2.92
N ARG A 44 19.59 -12.36 -4.10
CA ARG A 44 20.28 -13.31 -5.00
C ARG A 44 21.73 -12.92 -5.27
N GLY A 45 22.01 -11.64 -5.50
CA GLY A 45 23.38 -11.13 -5.65
C GLY A 45 24.17 -11.09 -4.34
N ALA A 46 23.51 -10.69 -3.25
CA ALA A 46 24.12 -10.55 -1.92
C ALA A 46 24.60 -11.90 -1.34
N LEU A 47 23.86 -12.99 -1.57
CA LEU A 47 24.24 -14.33 -1.13
C LEU A 47 25.63 -14.71 -1.65
N ARG A 48 25.90 -14.44 -2.94
CA ARG A 48 27.20 -14.71 -3.56
C ARG A 48 28.28 -13.75 -3.08
N TYR A 49 27.96 -12.47 -2.89
CA TYR A 49 28.92 -11.45 -2.47
C TYR A 49 29.41 -11.69 -1.03
N PHE A 50 28.51 -11.96 -0.10
CA PHE A 50 28.86 -12.19 1.31
C PHE A 50 29.27 -13.64 1.60
N GLY A 51 28.99 -14.58 0.68
CA GLY A 51 29.23 -16.00 0.93
C GLY A 51 28.40 -16.55 2.10
N GLN A 52 27.19 -16.02 2.30
CA GLN A 52 26.29 -16.38 3.40
C GLN A 52 24.95 -16.86 2.85
N ASP A 53 24.22 -17.64 3.63
CA ASP A 53 22.84 -18.00 3.32
C ASP A 53 21.86 -16.86 3.61
N ALA A 54 20.62 -17.04 3.15
CA ALA A 54 19.59 -16.02 3.27
C ALA A 54 19.12 -15.82 4.72
N GLU A 55 19.17 -16.86 5.56
CA GLU A 55 18.79 -16.78 6.98
C GLU A 55 19.79 -15.95 7.79
N ARG A 56 21.08 -16.06 7.46
CA ARG A 56 22.13 -15.27 8.07
C ARG A 56 22.00 -13.81 7.68
N LEU A 57 21.76 -13.50 6.41
CA LEU A 57 21.49 -12.13 5.97
C LEU A 57 20.23 -11.56 6.64
N ALA A 58 19.17 -12.36 6.77
CA ALA A 58 17.97 -11.99 7.52
C ALA A 58 18.29 -11.64 8.99
N SER A 59 19.11 -12.47 9.64
CA SER A 59 19.52 -12.28 11.04
C SER A 59 20.34 -11.01 11.22
N VAL A 60 21.27 -10.73 10.30
CA VAL A 60 22.04 -9.47 10.29
C VAL A 60 21.11 -8.26 10.15
N LEU A 61 20.14 -8.31 9.22
CA LEU A 61 19.18 -7.23 9.02
C LEU A 61 18.30 -6.99 10.25
N ARG A 62 17.84 -8.05 10.92
CA ARG A 62 17.07 -7.95 12.18
C ARG A 62 17.88 -7.25 13.27
N VAL A 63 19.13 -7.66 13.48
CA VAL A 63 20.00 -7.06 14.50
C VAL A 63 20.31 -5.59 14.16
N ARG A 64 20.62 -5.29 12.89
CA ARG A 64 20.91 -3.90 12.46
C ARG A 64 19.69 -2.99 12.62
N ALA A 65 18.50 -3.44 12.17
CA ALA A 65 17.26 -2.68 12.32
C ALA A 65 16.95 -2.37 13.79
N LEU A 66 17.08 -3.38 14.67
CA LEU A 66 16.86 -3.20 16.11
C LEU A 66 17.89 -2.24 16.73
N ALA A 67 19.17 -2.39 16.39
CA ALA A 67 20.24 -1.55 16.94
C ALA A 67 20.16 -0.09 16.49
N HIS A 68 19.79 0.17 15.24
CA HIS A 68 19.81 1.53 14.68
C HIS A 68 18.52 2.30 14.96
N THR A 69 17.36 1.61 14.91
CA THR A 69 16.05 2.28 14.98
C THR A 69 15.20 1.86 16.18
N GLY A 70 15.69 0.92 17.00
CA GLY A 70 14.89 0.33 18.08
C GLY A 70 13.69 -0.49 17.59
N THR A 71 13.65 -0.84 16.29
CA THR A 71 12.49 -1.48 15.66
C THR A 71 12.75 -2.97 15.46
N ALA A 72 11.95 -3.81 16.11
CA ALA A 72 11.93 -5.23 15.84
C ALA A 72 11.23 -5.53 14.50
N CYS A 73 11.74 -6.51 13.76
CA CYS A 73 11.14 -6.98 12.53
C CYS A 73 11.04 -8.51 12.47
N THR A 74 10.02 -8.97 11.75
CA THR A 74 9.81 -10.36 11.37
C THR A 74 10.19 -10.51 9.90
N ILE A 75 10.92 -11.57 9.55
CA ILE A 75 11.40 -11.77 8.18
C ILE A 75 10.92 -13.10 7.61
N GLY A 76 10.26 -13.04 6.45
CA GLY A 76 9.98 -14.22 5.63
C GLY A 76 11.01 -14.35 4.52
N VAL A 77 11.53 -15.55 4.29
CA VAL A 77 12.54 -15.84 3.26
C VAL A 77 12.00 -16.91 2.32
N ALA A 78 12.02 -16.67 1.01
CA ALA A 78 11.55 -17.65 0.03
C ALA A 78 12.13 -17.43 -1.38
N GLY A 79 11.80 -18.30 -2.33
CA GLY A 79 12.21 -18.19 -3.74
C GLY A 79 11.66 -16.95 -4.46
N ASN A 80 10.48 -16.48 -4.08
CA ASN A 80 9.76 -15.37 -4.74
C ASN A 80 8.99 -14.47 -3.73
N PRO A 81 8.50 -13.29 -4.17
CA PRO A 81 7.81 -12.33 -3.28
C PRO A 81 6.52 -12.86 -2.64
N LEU A 82 5.68 -13.58 -3.39
CA LEU A 82 4.47 -14.23 -2.87
C LEU A 82 4.76 -15.07 -1.63
N LEU A 83 5.68 -16.03 -1.76
CA LEU A 83 6.03 -16.95 -0.69
C LEU A 83 6.72 -16.22 0.46
N ALA A 84 7.61 -15.26 0.18
CA ALA A 84 8.30 -14.49 1.21
C ALA A 84 7.31 -13.68 2.07
N ARG A 85 6.29 -13.07 1.45
CA ARG A 85 5.21 -12.36 2.16
C ARG A 85 4.37 -13.29 3.01
N MET A 86 4.03 -14.47 2.49
CA MET A 86 3.28 -15.47 3.24
C MET A 86 4.10 -16.00 4.43
N ALA A 87 5.41 -16.22 4.26
CA ALA A 87 6.32 -16.61 5.32
C ALA A 87 6.38 -15.53 6.43
N ALA A 88 6.58 -14.26 6.06
CA ALA A 88 6.66 -13.15 7.01
C ALA A 88 5.37 -12.92 7.81
N ARG A 89 4.22 -13.25 7.21
CA ARG A 89 2.90 -13.20 7.86
C ARG A 89 2.68 -14.36 8.84
N GLN A 90 3.25 -15.53 8.54
CA GLN A 90 3.13 -16.72 9.39
C GLN A 90 4.14 -16.74 10.54
N ALA A 91 5.33 -16.17 10.31
CA ALA A 91 6.40 -16.14 11.27
C ALA A 91 5.98 -15.43 12.56
N GLU A 92 6.52 -15.93 13.68
CA GLU A 92 6.32 -15.31 14.98
C GLU A 92 6.89 -13.87 15.00
N PRO A 93 6.35 -12.99 15.86
CA PRO A 93 6.89 -11.64 16.01
C PRO A 93 8.38 -11.66 16.35
N GLY A 94 9.19 -10.95 15.56
CA GLY A 94 10.62 -10.85 15.78
C GLY A 94 11.44 -12.06 15.33
N THR A 95 10.88 -13.04 14.59
CA THR A 95 11.61 -14.22 14.10
C THR A 95 11.78 -14.23 12.57
N THR A 96 12.50 -15.24 12.08
CA THR A 96 12.70 -15.48 10.64
C THR A 96 12.07 -16.82 10.28
N LEU A 97 11.32 -16.88 9.17
CA LEU A 97 10.79 -18.12 8.61
C LEU A 97 11.26 -18.29 7.16
N LEU A 98 12.00 -19.37 6.90
CA LEU A 98 12.43 -19.77 5.57
C LEU A 98 11.48 -20.80 4.97
N ILE A 99 11.11 -20.59 3.72
CA ILE A 99 10.52 -21.60 2.84
C ILE A 99 11.59 -22.00 1.83
N PRO A 100 12.14 -23.23 1.91
CA PRO A 100 13.06 -23.74 0.90
C PRO A 100 12.45 -23.70 -0.51
N ASP A 101 13.28 -23.43 -1.52
CA ASP A 101 12.85 -23.31 -2.92
C ASP A 101 12.75 -24.69 -3.62
N THR A 102 12.23 -25.70 -2.89
CA THR A 102 11.95 -27.03 -3.44
C THR A 102 10.44 -27.20 -3.64
N PRO A 103 9.99 -27.88 -4.71
CA PRO A 103 8.57 -28.10 -4.96
C PRO A 103 7.82 -28.71 -3.77
N GLU A 104 8.45 -29.63 -3.04
CA GLU A 104 7.86 -30.32 -1.88
C GLU A 104 7.69 -29.36 -0.70
N ALA A 105 8.68 -28.50 -0.42
CA ALA A 105 8.59 -27.52 0.65
C ALA A 105 7.56 -26.43 0.33
N VAL A 106 7.51 -25.98 -0.92
CA VAL A 106 6.52 -25.00 -1.40
C VAL A 106 5.11 -25.59 -1.32
N ALA A 107 4.90 -26.82 -1.79
CA ALA A 107 3.60 -27.50 -1.70
C ALA A 107 3.20 -27.78 -0.25
N GLY A 108 4.11 -28.28 0.58
CA GLY A 108 3.89 -28.55 2.00
C GLY A 108 3.53 -27.29 2.80
N PHE A 109 4.10 -26.14 2.42
CA PHE A 109 3.69 -24.85 2.93
C PHE A 109 2.33 -24.44 2.34
N LEU A 110 2.16 -24.36 1.04
CA LEU A 110 0.97 -23.76 0.44
C LEU A 110 -0.30 -24.58 0.66
N HIS A 111 -0.29 -25.88 0.35
CA HIS A 111 -1.50 -26.68 0.19
C HIS A 111 -2.43 -26.71 1.43
N PRO A 112 -1.93 -26.81 2.68
CA PRO A 112 -2.79 -26.83 3.86
C PRO A 112 -3.49 -25.49 4.15
N ARG A 113 -3.06 -24.40 3.51
CA ARG A 113 -3.55 -23.06 3.81
C ARG A 113 -4.94 -22.83 3.22
N PRO A 114 -5.79 -22.04 3.90
CA PRO A 114 -7.07 -21.64 3.33
C PRO A 114 -6.84 -20.71 2.14
N VAL A 115 -7.75 -20.73 1.16
CA VAL A 115 -7.63 -19.95 -0.07
C VAL A 115 -7.54 -18.43 0.17
N VAL A 116 -8.19 -17.95 1.24
CA VAL A 116 -8.13 -16.54 1.69
C VAL A 116 -6.75 -16.12 2.18
N ALA A 117 -5.83 -17.06 2.44
CA ALA A 117 -4.46 -16.75 2.80
C ALA A 117 -3.63 -16.27 1.58
N LEU A 118 -4.04 -16.60 0.35
CA LEU A 118 -3.34 -16.19 -0.85
C LEU A 118 -3.46 -14.67 -1.08
N PRO A 119 -2.34 -13.94 -1.23
CA PRO A 119 -2.34 -12.53 -1.60
C PRO A 119 -3.14 -12.25 -2.89
N GLY A 120 -4.06 -11.29 -2.81
CA GLY A 120 -4.96 -10.92 -3.91
C GLY A 120 -6.30 -11.65 -3.91
N VAL A 121 -6.51 -12.62 -3.02
CA VAL A 121 -7.84 -13.24 -2.82
C VAL A 121 -8.64 -12.42 -1.82
N GLY A 122 -9.56 -11.61 -2.35
CA GLY A 122 -10.50 -10.84 -1.53
C GLY A 122 -11.63 -11.72 -0.97
N PRO A 123 -12.43 -11.20 -0.02
CA PRO A 123 -13.52 -11.94 0.61
C PRO A 123 -14.59 -12.40 -0.39
N GLY A 124 -14.84 -11.63 -1.45
CA GLY A 124 -15.78 -12.04 -2.53
C GLY A 124 -15.27 -13.27 -3.28
N THR A 125 -14.03 -13.20 -3.79
CA THR A 125 -13.39 -14.32 -4.49
C THR A 125 -13.27 -15.56 -3.59
N ALA A 126 -12.91 -15.38 -2.31
CA ALA A 126 -12.85 -16.47 -1.35
C ALA A 126 -14.22 -17.14 -1.16
N ARG A 127 -15.31 -16.36 -1.01
CA ARG A 127 -16.67 -16.91 -0.88
C ARG A 127 -17.06 -17.72 -2.12
N THR A 128 -16.80 -17.19 -3.32
CA THR A 128 -17.04 -17.92 -4.56
C THR A 128 -16.25 -19.22 -4.60
N LEU A 129 -14.94 -19.21 -4.35
CA LEU A 129 -14.13 -20.43 -4.38
C LEU A 129 -14.61 -21.47 -3.34
N CYS A 130 -14.90 -21.02 -2.11
CA CYS A 130 -15.42 -21.88 -1.06
C CYS A 130 -16.80 -22.49 -1.40
N SER A 131 -17.68 -21.77 -2.11
CA SER A 131 -19.00 -22.32 -2.50
C SER A 131 -18.88 -23.47 -3.51
N TYR A 132 -17.73 -23.61 -4.19
CA TYR A 132 -17.41 -24.74 -5.07
C TYR A 132 -16.45 -25.75 -4.41
N GLY A 133 -16.27 -25.70 -3.09
CA GLY A 133 -15.40 -26.62 -2.34
C GLY A 133 -13.90 -26.35 -2.47
N LEU A 134 -13.50 -25.22 -3.06
CA LEU A 134 -12.11 -24.78 -3.19
C LEU A 134 -11.70 -23.92 -1.99
N ASP A 135 -11.74 -24.52 -0.80
CA ASP A 135 -11.47 -23.86 0.48
C ASP A 135 -9.96 -23.81 0.83
N THR A 136 -9.16 -24.73 0.32
CA THR A 136 -7.71 -24.78 0.52
C THR A 136 -6.92 -24.51 -0.77
N VAL A 137 -5.68 -24.04 -0.61
CA VAL A 137 -4.77 -23.81 -1.74
C VAL A 137 -4.45 -25.14 -2.45
N GLY A 138 -4.38 -26.25 -1.73
CA GLY A 138 -4.17 -27.57 -2.34
C GLY A 138 -5.32 -27.99 -3.26
N ARG A 139 -6.57 -27.75 -2.85
CA ARG A 139 -7.74 -27.98 -3.70
C ARG A 139 -7.79 -27.02 -4.89
N LEU A 140 -7.40 -25.76 -4.68
CA LEU A 140 -7.27 -24.77 -5.75
C LEU A 140 -6.21 -25.19 -6.79
N ALA A 141 -5.06 -25.73 -6.34
CA ALA A 141 -3.99 -26.21 -7.21
C ALA A 141 -4.42 -27.46 -8.02
N ALA A 142 -5.23 -28.33 -7.43
CA ALA A 142 -5.77 -29.51 -8.11
C ALA A 142 -6.91 -29.18 -9.10
N ALA A 143 -7.51 -28.00 -9.01
CA ALA A 143 -8.61 -27.60 -9.87
C ALA A 143 -8.12 -27.27 -11.30
N PRO A 144 -8.83 -27.74 -12.36
CA PRO A 144 -8.48 -27.37 -13.73
C PRO A 144 -8.54 -25.86 -13.95
N LEU A 145 -7.56 -25.29 -14.64
CA LEU A 145 -7.47 -23.86 -14.93
C LEU A 145 -8.77 -23.30 -15.54
N GLY A 146 -9.37 -24.03 -16.50
CA GLY A 146 -10.63 -23.61 -17.13
C GLY A 146 -11.79 -23.49 -16.13
N THR A 147 -11.80 -24.27 -15.05
CA THR A 147 -12.78 -24.13 -13.97
C THR A 147 -12.55 -22.82 -13.21
N LEU A 148 -11.30 -22.53 -12.82
CA LEU A 148 -10.97 -21.30 -12.10
C LEU A 148 -11.32 -20.04 -12.89
N GLN A 149 -11.10 -20.08 -14.21
CA GLN A 149 -11.44 -18.98 -15.11
C GLN A 149 -12.94 -18.74 -15.24
N ARG A 150 -13.75 -19.83 -15.26
CA ARG A 150 -15.23 -19.73 -15.26
C ARG A 150 -15.79 -19.22 -13.93
N LEU A 151 -15.19 -19.62 -12.81
CA LEU A 151 -15.62 -19.20 -11.47
C LEU A 151 -15.24 -17.74 -11.15
N THR A 152 -14.23 -17.20 -11.84
CA THR A 152 -13.72 -15.86 -11.61
C THR A 152 -13.67 -15.09 -12.92
N THR A 153 -12.47 -14.79 -13.43
CA THR A 153 -12.24 -14.22 -14.76
C THR A 153 -11.06 -14.96 -15.40
N ALA A 154 -10.88 -14.83 -16.72
CA ALA A 154 -9.76 -15.46 -17.42
C ALA A 154 -8.39 -15.08 -16.80
N ARG A 155 -8.24 -13.81 -16.42
CA ARG A 155 -7.03 -13.27 -15.76
C ARG A 155 -6.89 -13.78 -14.34
N THR A 156 -7.93 -13.57 -13.51
CA THR A 156 -7.89 -13.96 -12.09
C THR A 156 -7.72 -15.46 -11.91
N GLY A 157 -8.39 -16.28 -12.73
CA GLY A 157 -8.27 -17.73 -12.69
C GLY A 157 -6.85 -18.21 -13.00
N ARG A 158 -6.17 -17.57 -13.96
CA ARG A 158 -4.75 -17.86 -14.25
C ARG A 158 -3.84 -17.45 -13.11
N GLU A 159 -4.00 -16.23 -12.59
CA GLU A 159 -3.21 -15.74 -11.46
C GLU A 159 -3.39 -16.62 -10.21
N LEU A 160 -4.62 -17.08 -9.93
CA LEU A 160 -4.92 -18.00 -8.84
C LEU A 160 -4.22 -19.34 -9.02
N HIS A 161 -4.26 -19.90 -10.23
CA HIS A 161 -3.61 -21.17 -10.54
C HIS A 161 -2.09 -21.06 -10.36
N GLU A 162 -1.46 -20.03 -10.93
CA GLU A 162 -0.01 -19.79 -10.76
C GLU A 162 0.35 -19.66 -9.27
N LYS A 163 -0.39 -18.86 -8.50
CA LYS A 163 -0.17 -18.68 -7.06
C LYS A 163 -0.38 -19.96 -6.25
N ALA A 164 -1.34 -20.80 -6.61
CA ALA A 164 -1.60 -22.07 -5.94
C ALA A 164 -0.42 -23.04 -6.08
N HIS A 165 0.30 -22.96 -7.20
CA HIS A 165 1.55 -23.68 -7.45
C HIS A 165 2.80 -22.92 -6.96
N GLY A 166 2.64 -21.84 -6.20
CA GLY A 166 3.75 -21.05 -5.67
C GLY A 166 4.52 -20.26 -6.72
N ILE A 167 3.96 -20.08 -7.91
CA ILE A 167 4.56 -19.31 -9.00
C ILE A 167 4.18 -17.84 -8.84
N ASP A 168 5.19 -17.00 -8.66
CA ASP A 168 5.07 -15.55 -8.71
C ASP A 168 6.22 -14.97 -9.53
N ARG A 169 5.87 -14.33 -10.64
CA ARG A 169 6.82 -13.72 -11.59
C ARG A 169 7.05 -12.23 -11.34
N THR A 170 6.43 -11.68 -10.29
CA THR A 170 6.55 -10.26 -9.96
C THR A 170 8.00 -9.97 -9.52
N PRO A 171 8.73 -9.07 -10.20
CA PRO A 171 10.06 -8.70 -9.76
C PRO A 171 10.02 -7.80 -8.52
N VAL A 172 11.06 -7.85 -7.70
CA VAL A 172 11.31 -6.80 -6.69
C VAL A 172 11.88 -5.60 -7.43
N VAL A 173 11.16 -4.47 -7.39
CA VAL A 173 11.52 -3.27 -8.15
C VAL A 173 12.20 -2.27 -7.22
N ARG A 174 13.47 -1.96 -7.50
CA ARG A 174 14.22 -0.93 -6.78
C ARG A 174 13.52 0.42 -6.90
N ASN A 175 13.44 1.17 -5.80
CA ASN A 175 12.83 2.50 -5.77
C ASN A 175 11.43 2.52 -6.41
N ALA A 176 10.66 1.44 -6.27
CA ALA A 176 9.29 1.44 -6.75
C ALA A 176 8.58 2.64 -6.11
N ALA A 177 8.15 3.59 -6.93
CA ALA A 177 7.29 4.67 -6.46
C ALA A 177 6.13 4.02 -5.69
N ALA A 178 5.80 4.56 -4.51
CA ALA A 178 4.68 4.05 -3.74
C ALA A 178 3.49 3.93 -4.68
N GLN A 179 2.88 2.75 -4.86
CA GLN A 179 1.78 2.64 -5.83
C GLN A 179 0.54 3.43 -5.38
N SER A 180 0.48 3.74 -4.08
CA SER A 180 -0.58 4.51 -3.46
C SER A 180 -0.11 5.20 -2.18
N LEU A 181 -0.69 6.35 -1.87
CA LEU A 181 -0.53 7.09 -0.62
C LEU A 181 -1.92 7.21 0.03
N ALA A 182 -2.06 6.98 1.33
CA ALA A 182 -3.34 7.08 2.01
C ALA A 182 -3.26 7.93 3.28
N ALA A 183 -4.38 8.54 3.64
CA ALA A 183 -4.58 9.29 4.87
C ALA A 183 -6.00 9.02 5.40
N GLU A 184 -6.16 8.89 6.71
CA GLU A 184 -7.45 8.67 7.37
C GLU A 184 -7.70 9.72 8.46
N ARG A 185 -8.96 10.13 8.58
CA ARG A 185 -9.47 10.96 9.66
C ARG A 185 -10.62 10.22 10.34
N ALA A 186 -10.40 9.84 11.60
CA ALA A 186 -11.46 9.33 12.46
C ALA A 186 -12.11 10.48 13.23
N PHE A 187 -13.43 10.43 13.39
CA PHE A 187 -14.17 11.39 14.21
C PHE A 187 -14.26 10.90 15.66
N GLY A 188 -14.20 11.83 16.61
CA GLY A 188 -14.33 11.51 18.04
C GLY A 188 -15.74 11.04 18.44
N ARG A 189 -16.75 11.46 17.68
CA ARG A 189 -18.13 10.98 17.74
C ARG A 189 -18.62 10.73 16.31
N ASP A 190 -19.54 9.79 16.12
CA ASP A 190 -20.04 9.50 14.78
C ASP A 190 -20.69 10.74 14.16
N GLU A 191 -20.13 11.19 13.04
CA GLU A 191 -20.41 12.48 12.42
C GLU A 191 -21.55 12.37 11.41
N LEU A 192 -22.50 13.29 11.49
CA LEU A 192 -23.63 13.42 10.57
C LEU A 192 -23.55 14.71 9.74
N ASP A 193 -22.84 15.71 10.25
CA ASP A 193 -22.73 17.01 9.61
C ASP A 193 -21.89 16.91 8.33
N ARG A 194 -22.48 17.35 7.22
CA ARG A 194 -21.84 17.32 5.90
C ARG A 194 -20.68 18.30 5.84
N ASP A 195 -20.76 19.43 6.52
CA ASP A 195 -19.71 20.45 6.48
C ASP A 195 -18.49 20.03 7.32
N SER A 196 -18.70 19.39 8.47
CA SER A 196 -17.66 18.69 9.22
C SER A 196 -16.97 17.62 8.38
N GLN A 197 -17.73 16.77 7.67
CA GLN A 197 -17.18 15.76 6.77
C GLN A 197 -16.37 16.38 5.62
N ARG A 198 -16.85 17.47 5.00
CA ARG A 198 -16.13 18.19 3.93
C ARG A 198 -14.84 18.82 4.45
N ARG A 199 -14.84 19.41 5.65
CA ARG A 199 -13.62 19.92 6.30
C ARG A 199 -12.59 18.80 6.52
N ALA A 200 -13.04 17.63 6.97
CA ALA A 200 -12.15 16.46 7.12
C ALA A 200 -11.56 16.03 5.76
N LEU A 201 -12.36 16.00 4.69
CA LEU A 201 -11.86 15.69 3.34
C LEU A 201 -10.83 16.71 2.85
N LEU A 202 -11.08 18.01 3.05
CA LEU A 202 -10.11 19.07 2.71
C LEU A 202 -8.79 18.91 3.48
N SER A 203 -8.86 18.56 4.76
CA SER A 203 -7.66 18.26 5.55
C SER A 203 -6.89 17.07 4.97
N LEU A 204 -7.59 15.99 4.60
CA LEU A 204 -6.98 14.79 4.03
C LEU A 204 -6.35 15.03 2.66
N THR A 205 -7.01 15.78 1.77
CA THR A 205 -6.46 16.12 0.46
C THR A 205 -5.28 17.06 0.57
N THR A 206 -5.28 17.99 1.54
CA THR A 206 -4.13 18.87 1.82
C THR A 206 -2.92 18.05 2.29
N GLU A 207 -3.14 17.10 3.20
CA GLU A 207 -2.08 16.20 3.68
C GLU A 207 -1.52 15.32 2.56
N LEU A 208 -2.39 14.70 1.75
CA LEU A 208 -1.98 13.87 0.62
C LEU A 208 -1.23 14.69 -0.44
N GLY A 209 -1.74 15.88 -0.78
CA GLY A 209 -1.11 16.78 -1.74
C GLY A 209 0.29 17.20 -1.29
N LEU A 210 0.43 17.62 -0.03
CA LEU A 210 1.73 17.98 0.55
C LEU A 210 2.72 16.81 0.51
N ARG A 211 2.28 15.62 0.93
CA ARG A 211 3.12 14.41 0.90
C ARG A 211 3.56 14.04 -0.52
N MET A 212 2.64 14.05 -1.48
CA MET A 212 2.95 13.74 -2.88
C MET A 212 3.96 14.74 -3.47
N ARG A 213 3.74 16.05 -3.26
CA ARG A 213 4.67 17.10 -3.72
C ARG A 213 6.04 17.03 -3.03
N GLY A 214 6.09 16.65 -1.75
CA GLY A 214 7.35 16.41 -1.04
C GLY A 214 8.14 15.20 -1.55
N THR A 215 7.51 14.32 -2.33
CA THR A 215 8.14 13.15 -2.96
C THR A 215 8.17 13.22 -4.49
N ASP A 216 7.89 14.40 -5.08
CA ASP A 216 7.80 14.62 -6.52
C ASP A 216 6.90 13.60 -7.26
N GLN A 217 5.77 13.26 -6.65
CA GLN A 217 4.78 12.32 -7.19
C GLN A 217 3.46 13.01 -7.50
N VAL A 218 2.72 12.46 -8.46
CA VAL A 218 1.33 12.83 -8.77
C VAL A 218 0.46 11.58 -8.81
N THR A 219 -0.86 11.73 -8.62
CA THR A 219 -1.80 10.59 -8.61
C THR A 219 -2.76 10.61 -9.78
N ARG A 220 -3.06 9.43 -10.33
CA ARG A 220 -4.02 9.25 -11.43
C ARG A 220 -5.44 8.97 -10.95
N ALA A 221 -5.62 8.46 -9.74
CA ALA A 221 -6.94 8.15 -9.21
C ALA A 221 -7.00 8.40 -7.70
N LEU A 222 -8.18 8.77 -7.22
CA LEU A 222 -8.46 8.97 -5.80
C LEU A 222 -9.56 8.01 -5.37
N ALA A 223 -9.33 7.27 -4.30
CA ALA A 223 -10.30 6.40 -3.65
C ALA A 223 -10.74 6.98 -2.30
N LEU A 224 -12.04 7.15 -2.12
CA LEU A 224 -12.67 7.53 -0.85
C LEU A 224 -13.27 6.30 -0.20
N THR A 225 -12.84 6.01 1.03
CA THR A 225 -13.45 5.01 1.90
C THR A 225 -14.16 5.69 3.06
N VAL A 226 -15.45 5.41 3.19
CA VAL A 226 -16.28 5.87 4.31
C VAL A 226 -16.52 4.68 5.24
N ARG A 227 -16.21 4.85 6.52
CA ARG A 227 -16.51 3.88 7.57
C ARG A 227 -17.66 4.40 8.41
N TYR A 228 -18.70 3.60 8.55
CA TYR A 228 -19.93 3.99 9.25
C TYR A 228 -19.90 3.56 10.73
N ALA A 229 -20.88 4.04 11.51
CA ALA A 229 -21.05 3.70 12.93
C ALA A 229 -21.21 2.19 13.18
N ASP A 230 -21.86 1.46 12.25
CA ASP A 230 -22.04 0.01 12.29
C ASP A 230 -20.79 -0.80 11.91
N ARG A 231 -19.66 -0.11 11.67
CA ARG A 231 -18.37 -0.65 11.19
C ARG A 231 -18.39 -1.18 9.75
N SER A 232 -19.49 -1.04 9.02
CA SER A 232 -19.47 -1.27 7.58
C SER A 232 -18.63 -0.20 6.88
N THR A 233 -18.18 -0.52 5.67
CA THR A 233 -17.33 0.39 4.87
C THR A 233 -17.81 0.43 3.43
N THR A 234 -17.83 1.62 2.83
CA THR A 234 -18.02 1.80 1.39
C THR A 234 -16.81 2.50 0.80
N THR A 235 -16.26 1.93 -0.27
CA THR A 235 -15.15 2.53 -1.03
C THR A 235 -15.60 2.86 -2.44
N ARG A 236 -15.27 4.07 -2.90
CA ARG A 236 -15.47 4.50 -4.29
C ARG A 236 -14.18 5.12 -4.81
N THR A 237 -13.81 4.76 -6.03
CA THR A 237 -12.62 5.27 -6.70
C THR A 237 -13.02 6.07 -7.93
N ARG A 238 -12.33 7.19 -8.17
CA ARG A 238 -12.48 7.99 -9.38
C ARG A 238 -11.12 8.32 -9.97
N THR A 239 -10.98 8.07 -11.26
CA THR A 239 -9.82 8.49 -12.05
C THR A 239 -9.88 10.00 -12.27
N LEU A 240 -8.76 10.68 -12.06
CA LEU A 240 -8.62 12.12 -12.33
C LEU A 240 -8.49 12.33 -13.85
N PRO A 241 -8.97 13.46 -14.39
CA PRO A 241 -8.78 13.81 -15.80
C PRO A 241 -7.30 13.84 -16.18
N GLU A 242 -6.47 14.37 -15.29
CA GLU A 242 -5.02 14.45 -15.41
C GLU A 242 -4.36 14.01 -14.10
N PRO A 243 -3.20 13.32 -14.16
CA PRO A 243 -2.44 13.02 -12.97
C PRO A 243 -1.97 14.30 -12.26
N THR A 244 -2.32 14.46 -10.99
CA THR A 244 -2.08 15.72 -10.26
C THR A 244 -1.74 15.49 -8.79
N ALA A 245 -1.03 16.43 -8.18
CA ALA A 245 -0.86 16.53 -6.73
C ALA A 245 -1.48 17.81 -6.15
N HIS A 246 -2.26 18.54 -6.94
CA HIS A 246 -2.86 19.83 -6.55
C HIS A 246 -4.04 19.64 -5.61
N THR A 247 -3.99 20.33 -4.47
CA THR A 247 -4.96 20.15 -3.40
C THR A 247 -6.36 20.51 -3.85
N THR A 248 -6.49 21.54 -4.71
CA THR A 248 -7.77 21.99 -5.28
C THR A 248 -8.43 20.89 -6.12
N ALA A 249 -7.71 20.30 -7.07
CA ALA A 249 -8.20 19.21 -7.93
C ALA A 249 -8.53 17.94 -7.13
N LEU A 250 -7.69 17.59 -6.15
CA LEU A 250 -7.94 16.46 -5.24
C LEU A 250 -9.19 16.69 -4.38
N THR A 251 -9.36 17.90 -3.85
CA THR A 251 -10.52 18.28 -3.02
C THR A 251 -11.82 18.26 -3.81
N ALA A 252 -11.82 18.85 -5.01
CA ALA A 252 -12.98 18.77 -5.90
C ALA A 252 -13.37 17.32 -6.19
N THR A 253 -12.37 16.44 -6.34
CA THR A 253 -12.59 15.01 -6.56
C THR A 253 -13.09 14.25 -5.34
N ALA A 254 -12.53 14.53 -4.17
CA ALA A 254 -13.01 13.98 -2.91
C ALA A 254 -14.46 14.39 -2.63
N TYR A 255 -14.83 15.65 -2.88
CA TYR A 255 -16.20 16.13 -2.72
C TYR A 255 -17.16 15.47 -3.69
N ALA A 256 -16.80 15.36 -4.97
CA ALA A 256 -17.67 14.68 -5.93
C ALA A 256 -17.87 13.18 -5.60
N LEU A 257 -16.83 12.50 -5.11
CA LEU A 257 -16.92 11.12 -4.62
C LEU A 257 -17.85 11.02 -3.40
N HIS A 258 -17.71 11.95 -2.45
CA HIS A 258 -18.56 12.03 -1.26
C HIS A 258 -20.02 12.33 -1.61
N ASP A 259 -20.25 13.25 -2.54
CA ASP A 259 -21.59 13.60 -3.02
C ASP A 259 -22.25 12.40 -3.74
N ALA A 260 -21.49 11.68 -4.57
CA ALA A 260 -21.97 10.49 -5.30
C ALA A 260 -22.31 9.29 -4.40
N LEU A 261 -21.74 9.22 -3.18
CA LEU A 261 -22.13 8.20 -2.21
C LEU A 261 -23.55 8.43 -1.64
N ALA A 262 -24.10 9.63 -1.82
CA ALA A 262 -25.47 9.99 -1.42
C ALA A 262 -25.80 9.50 0.01
N LEU A 263 -24.90 9.80 0.95
CA LEU A 263 -24.99 9.36 2.35
C LEU A 263 -26.32 9.87 2.97
N GLN A 264 -27.36 9.04 2.96
CA GLN A 264 -28.71 9.39 3.42
C GLN A 264 -28.76 9.47 4.96
N ARG A 265 -28.16 10.52 5.53
CA ARG A 265 -28.00 10.70 6.99
C ARG A 265 -27.28 9.52 7.68
N ALA A 266 -26.39 8.85 6.95
CA ALA A 266 -25.56 7.80 7.52
C ALA A 266 -24.54 8.42 8.50
N ARG A 267 -24.42 7.84 9.69
CA ARG A 267 -23.44 8.25 10.70
C ARG A 267 -22.05 7.76 10.29
N VAL A 268 -21.13 8.71 10.07
CA VAL A 268 -19.76 8.44 9.62
C VAL A 268 -18.80 8.45 10.80
N ARG A 269 -18.06 7.36 10.96
CA ARG A 269 -17.06 7.23 12.02
C ARG A 269 -15.65 7.63 11.56
N ALA A 270 -15.33 7.38 10.30
CA ALA A 270 -14.06 7.80 9.71
C ALA A 270 -14.16 7.97 8.20
N LEU A 271 -13.29 8.82 7.66
CA LEU A 271 -13.07 9.02 6.23
C LEU A 271 -11.61 8.73 5.92
N ALA A 272 -11.34 7.92 4.89
CA ALA A 272 -10.01 7.67 4.39
C ALA A 272 -9.94 8.00 2.90
N LEU A 273 -8.88 8.71 2.50
CA LEU A 273 -8.55 8.96 1.11
C LEU A 273 -7.27 8.20 0.76
N ARG A 274 -7.27 7.62 -0.45
CA ARG A 274 -6.12 6.91 -1.00
C ARG A 274 -5.87 7.39 -2.43
N ALA A 275 -4.73 8.02 -2.64
CA ALA A 275 -4.17 8.36 -3.95
C ALA A 275 -3.59 7.08 -4.57
N GLU A 276 -3.97 6.75 -5.80
CA GLU A 276 -3.58 5.52 -6.51
C GLU A 276 -2.93 5.84 -7.86
N GLY A 277 -2.10 4.91 -8.33
CA GLY A 277 -1.37 5.08 -9.59
C GLY A 277 -0.42 6.27 -9.52
N LEU A 278 0.38 6.33 -8.44
CA LEU A 278 1.36 7.39 -8.30
C LEU A 278 2.47 7.22 -9.34
N THR A 279 2.80 8.32 -9.99
CA THR A 279 3.88 8.41 -10.96
C THR A 279 4.76 9.61 -10.64
N PRO A 280 6.04 9.59 -11.00
CA PRO A 280 6.88 10.78 -10.88
C PRO A 280 6.26 11.95 -11.64
N ALA A 281 6.28 13.14 -11.04
CA ALA A 281 5.65 14.34 -11.60
C ALA A 281 6.24 14.72 -12.97
N GLU A 282 7.54 14.46 -13.19
CA GLU A 282 8.24 14.70 -14.46
C GLU A 282 7.66 13.89 -15.64
N HIS A 283 7.04 12.74 -15.36
CA HIS A 283 6.45 11.84 -16.36
C HIS A 283 4.94 12.09 -16.55
N ALA A 284 4.36 13.01 -15.79
CA ALA A 284 2.95 13.33 -15.88
C ALA A 284 2.71 14.30 -17.04
N ALA A 285 1.85 13.88 -17.98
CA ALA A 285 1.31 14.80 -18.97
C ALA A 285 0.34 15.75 -18.26
N HIS A 286 0.71 17.02 -18.19
CA HIS A 286 -0.17 18.11 -17.75
C HIS A 286 -0.57 18.93 -18.97
N GLN A 287 -1.87 19.18 -19.14
CA GLN A 287 -2.34 20.06 -20.18
C GLN A 287 -2.19 21.51 -19.71
N LEU A 288 -1.27 22.24 -20.34
CA LEU A 288 -1.12 23.67 -20.09
C LEU A 288 -2.41 24.39 -20.45
N THR A 289 -2.92 25.15 -19.51
CA THR A 289 -4.09 26.02 -19.72
C THR A 289 -3.62 27.46 -19.84
N PHE A 290 -4.21 28.24 -20.75
CA PHE A 290 -3.96 29.68 -20.85
C PHE A 290 -4.69 30.51 -19.79
N ASP A 291 -5.25 29.86 -18.76
CA ASP A 291 -5.98 30.52 -17.68
C ASP A 291 -4.98 30.95 -16.59
N PRO A 292 -4.75 32.27 -16.40
CA PRO A 292 -3.80 32.78 -15.42
C PRO A 292 -4.22 32.51 -13.96
N THR A 293 -5.46 32.09 -13.72
CA THR A 293 -5.93 31.73 -12.37
C THR A 293 -5.34 30.41 -11.88
N ASP A 294 -5.12 29.45 -12.77
CA ASP A 294 -4.58 28.13 -12.43
C ASP A 294 -3.11 28.25 -12.01
N ASP A 295 -2.30 28.96 -12.81
CA ASP A 295 -0.91 29.27 -12.50
C ASP A 295 -0.73 29.98 -11.14
N LYS A 296 -1.68 30.84 -10.79
CA LYS A 296 -1.65 31.58 -9.52
C LYS A 296 -1.89 30.63 -8.33
N LEU A 297 -2.82 29.69 -8.46
CA LEU A 297 -3.11 28.67 -7.44
C LEU A 297 -1.91 27.74 -7.24
N HIS A 298 -1.29 27.28 -8.33
CA HIS A 298 -0.07 26.47 -8.28
C HIS A 298 1.08 27.19 -7.57
N ARG A 299 1.32 28.46 -7.92
CA ARG A 299 2.35 29.29 -7.27
C ARG A 299 2.07 29.51 -5.78
N LEU A 300 0.79 29.66 -5.42
CA LEU A 300 0.37 29.82 -4.03
C LEU A 300 0.59 28.54 -3.20
N GLU A 301 0.30 27.36 -3.75
CA GLU A 301 0.60 26.08 -3.10
C GLU A 301 2.10 25.90 -2.88
N ALA A 302 2.93 26.16 -3.89
CA ALA A 302 4.37 26.07 -3.76
C ALA A 302 4.94 27.07 -2.72
N ALA A 303 4.35 28.25 -2.60
CA ALA A 303 4.71 29.21 -1.54
C ALA A 303 4.29 28.72 -0.15
N ALA A 304 3.07 28.17 -0.03
CA ALA A 304 2.57 27.61 1.21
C ALA A 304 3.41 26.42 1.69
N ASP A 305 3.82 25.54 0.77
CA ASP A 305 4.65 24.38 1.10
C ASP A 305 6.06 24.78 1.57
N ARG A 306 6.68 25.79 0.92
CA ARG A 306 7.94 26.37 1.40
C ARG A 306 7.82 26.97 2.80
N ALA A 307 6.70 27.64 3.09
CA ALA A 307 6.43 28.16 4.42
C ALA A 307 6.28 27.02 5.45
N ARG A 308 5.56 25.94 5.11
CA ARG A 308 5.41 24.76 5.98
C ARG A 308 6.72 24.04 6.24
N ALA A 309 7.58 23.92 5.22
CA ALA A 309 8.90 23.30 5.36
C ALA A 309 9.80 24.09 6.32
N ARG A 310 9.69 25.42 6.34
CA ARG A 310 10.52 26.30 7.18
C ARG A 310 9.97 26.50 8.59
N PHE A 311 8.64 26.62 8.73
CA PHE A 311 8.00 27.05 9.98
C PHE A 311 7.10 25.98 10.61
N GLY A 312 7.02 24.79 10.01
CA GLY A 312 6.22 23.66 10.49
C GLY A 312 4.84 23.54 9.83
N PRO A 313 4.15 22.40 10.04
CA PRO A 313 2.95 22.03 9.30
C PRO A 313 1.75 22.98 9.53
N GLY A 314 1.69 23.65 10.68
CA GLY A 314 0.63 24.61 11.02
C GLY A 314 0.86 26.04 10.49
N ALA A 315 1.98 26.32 9.82
CA ALA A 315 2.34 27.68 9.42
C ALA A 315 1.38 28.30 8.39
N VAL A 316 0.81 27.47 7.51
CA VAL A 316 -0.20 27.88 6.52
C VAL A 316 -1.28 26.82 6.46
N LEU A 317 -2.52 27.21 6.74
CA LEU A 317 -3.70 26.36 6.67
C LEU A 317 -4.74 27.00 5.74
N PRO A 318 -5.51 26.20 4.98
CA PRO A 318 -6.72 26.69 4.35
C PRO A 318 -7.61 27.41 5.37
N GLY A 319 -8.16 28.58 5.01
CA GLY A 319 -8.95 29.38 5.94
C GLY A 319 -10.14 28.62 6.56
N THR A 320 -10.70 27.66 5.81
CA THR A 320 -11.78 26.77 6.27
C THR A 320 -11.36 25.80 7.39
N LEU A 321 -10.05 25.61 7.60
CA LEU A 321 -9.46 24.77 8.65
C LEU A 321 -8.87 25.58 9.81
N ALA A 322 -8.89 26.92 9.74
CA ALA A 322 -8.26 27.82 10.72
C ALA A 322 -9.15 28.16 11.93
N ALA A 323 -10.10 27.28 12.28
CA ALA A 323 -11.05 27.47 13.38
C ALA A 323 -10.70 26.59 14.59
#